data_AF-A0A226D0Y6-F1
#
_entry.id   AF-A0A226D0Y6-F1
#
_cell.length_a   1.000
_cell.length_b   1.000
_cell.length_c   1.000
_cell.angle_alpha   90.00
_cell.angle_beta   90.00
_cell.angle_gamma   90.00
#
_symmetry.space_group_name_H-M   'P 1'
#
loop_
_entity.id
_entity.type
_entity.pdbx_description
1 polymer ?
#
loop_
_entity_poly.entity_id
_entity_poly.type
_entity_poly.pdbx_seq_one_letter_code
_entity_poly.pdbx_strand_id
1 'polypeptide(L)'
;MPRLRSESGMPSFREVREIFVLGFCNLVVGPIIFIAEFFALPETDVENSNNVTDEELALEYDALLWAYISMIFCSFVSGLCAMWAVTVVRNDCYWEIKLGKVATFLAKALFFQNLAFIFYNLDPLEWRTKGGLLETWGQIDLLPGTCLYCVALQYYFARQIALFVMEAEKLVKTRQDIVKKAQRNRASN
;
A
#
# COMPACT_ATOMS: atom_id res chain seq x y z
N MET A 1 6.67 5.48 27.59
CA MET A 1 5.39 6.17 27.86
C MET A 1 5.03 7.02 26.65
N PRO A 2 3.90 6.77 25.96
CA PRO A 2 3.45 7.66 24.91
C PRO A 2 2.96 8.96 25.55
N ARG A 3 3.50 10.10 25.12
CA ARG A 3 3.01 11.42 25.54
C ARG A 3 1.58 11.59 25.03
N LEU A 4 0.62 11.61 25.96
CA LEU A 4 -0.73 12.09 25.71
C LEU A 4 -0.63 13.58 25.37
N ARG A 5 -0.79 13.89 24.08
CA ARG A 5 -0.76 15.24 23.54
C ARG A 5 -2.07 15.95 23.89
N SER A 6 -1.98 17.06 24.61
CA SER A 6 -3.15 17.89 24.95
C SER A 6 -3.54 18.80 23.79
N GLU A 7 -4.86 18.87 23.58
CA GLU A 7 -5.62 20.05 23.15
C GLU A 7 -5.10 20.86 21.95
N SER A 8 -5.21 20.27 20.77
CA SER A 8 -5.80 20.94 19.60
C SER A 8 -6.17 19.82 18.62
N GLY A 9 -7.44 19.73 18.25
CA GLY A 9 -7.99 18.61 17.47
C GLY A 9 -7.58 18.58 16.00
N MET A 10 -6.35 19.02 15.69
CA MET A 10 -5.74 18.90 14.38
C MET A 10 -4.53 17.98 14.48
N PRO A 11 -4.31 17.07 13.50
CA PRO A 11 -3.06 16.35 13.38
C PRO A 11 -1.93 17.38 13.33
N SER A 12 -0.86 17.12 14.08
CA SER A 12 0.21 18.10 14.16
C SER A 12 0.87 18.29 12.82
N PHE A 13 1.39 19.50 12.58
CA PHE A 13 2.10 19.82 11.34
C PHE A 13 3.21 18.80 11.00
N ARG A 14 3.83 18.21 12.03
CA ARG A 14 4.83 17.16 11.88
C ARG A 14 4.25 15.84 11.32
N GLU A 15 3.13 15.37 11.84
CA GLU A 15 2.47 14.14 11.37
C GLU A 15 1.94 14.31 9.94
N VAL A 16 1.34 15.46 9.64
CA VAL A 16 0.88 15.79 8.28
C VAL A 16 2.03 15.78 7.28
N ARG A 17 3.16 16.43 7.62
CA ARG A 17 4.36 16.44 6.79
C ARG A 17 4.91 15.03 6.59
N GLU A 18 4.91 14.22 7.64
CA GLU A 18 5.40 12.84 7.58
C GLU A 18 4.55 11.97 6.65
N ILE A 19 3.23 11.98 6.81
CA ILE A 19 2.31 11.23 5.93
C ILE A 19 2.39 11.73 4.50
N PHE A 20 2.58 13.04 4.28
CA PHE A 20 2.76 13.59 2.95
C PHE A 20 4.05 13.08 2.28
N VAL A 21 5.17 13.07 3.01
CA VAL A 21 6.45 12.54 2.50
C VAL A 21 6.33 11.05 2.20
N LEU A 22 5.76 10.26 3.10
CA LEU A 22 5.55 8.83 2.86
C LEU A 22 4.58 8.58 1.70
N GLY A 23 3.53 9.38 1.58
CA GLY A 23 2.61 9.36 0.45
C GLY A 23 3.31 9.66 -0.87
N PHE A 24 4.23 10.63 -0.89
CA PHE A 24 5.07 10.91 -2.06
C PHE A 24 6.01 9.73 -2.38
N CYS A 25 6.60 9.10 -1.37
CA CYS A 25 7.39 7.89 -1.58
C CYS A 25 6.56 6.80 -2.26
N ASN A 26 5.33 6.55 -1.81
CA ASN A 26 4.44 5.57 -2.43
C ASN A 26 3.94 5.99 -3.81
N LEU A 27 3.70 7.28 -4.02
CA LEU A 27 3.18 7.81 -5.28
C LEU A 27 4.23 7.78 -6.40
N VAL A 28 5.50 8.05 -6.07
CA VAL A 28 6.56 8.30 -7.06
C VAL A 28 7.70 7.30 -6.92
N VAL A 29 8.30 7.21 -5.73
CA VAL A 29 9.52 6.39 -5.52
C VAL A 29 9.22 4.90 -5.71
N GLY A 30 8.10 4.40 -5.17
CA GLY A 30 7.69 3.00 -5.31
C GLY A 30 7.51 2.58 -6.78
N PRO A 31 6.65 3.27 -7.55
CA PRO A 31 6.50 3.00 -8.98
C PRO A 31 7.81 3.05 -9.76
N ILE A 32 8.70 4.02 -9.48
CA ILE A 32 10.01 4.09 -10.14
C ILE A 32 10.85 2.85 -9.83
N ILE A 33 10.91 2.41 -8.57
CA ILE A 33 11.64 1.20 -8.18
C ILE A 33 11.06 -0.02 -8.91
N PHE A 34 9.74 -0.18 -8.90
CA PHE A 34 9.08 -1.31 -9.54
C PHE A 34 9.29 -1.35 -11.06
N ILE A 35 9.20 -0.20 -11.73
CA ILE A 35 9.45 -0.10 -13.17
C ILE A 35 10.93 -0.39 -13.48
N ALA A 36 11.86 0.18 -12.71
CA ALA A 36 13.28 -0.03 -12.92
C ALA A 36 13.69 -1.51 -12.73
N GLU A 37 13.15 -2.16 -11.70
CA GLU A 37 13.43 -3.58 -11.45
C GLU A 37 12.78 -4.49 -12.49
N PHE A 38 11.57 -4.17 -12.96
CA PHE A 38 10.92 -4.93 -14.04
C PHE A 38 11.75 -4.91 -15.34
N PHE A 39 12.37 -3.78 -15.69
CA PHE A 39 13.23 -3.70 -16.88
C PHE A 39 14.64 -4.29 -16.68
N ALA A 40 15.12 -4.40 -15.45
CA ALA A 40 16.41 -5.01 -15.16
C ALA A 40 16.40 -6.55 -15.23
N LEU A 41 15.25 -7.19 -14.96
CA LEU A 41 15.06 -8.65 -15.02
C LEU A 41 15.29 -9.28 -16.41
N PRO A 42 14.70 -8.76 -17.51
CA PRO A 42 14.92 -9.34 -18.84
C PRO A 42 16.36 -9.17 -19.34
N GLU A 43 17.11 -8.14 -18.89
CA GLU A 43 18.53 -7.99 -19.28
C GLU A 43 19.40 -9.12 -18.72
N THR A 44 19.03 -9.74 -17.59
CA THR A 44 19.77 -10.87 -17.01
C THR A 44 19.41 -12.23 -17.61
N ASP A 45 18.20 -12.39 -18.17
CA ASP A 45 17.72 -13.67 -18.71
C ASP A 45 17.94 -13.82 -20.22
N VAL A 46 18.02 -12.72 -20.97
CA VAL A 46 18.29 -12.72 -22.41
C VAL A 46 19.73 -13.14 -22.74
N GLU A 47 20.69 -12.99 -21.82
CA GLU A 47 22.05 -13.55 -21.99
C GLU A 47 22.08 -15.09 -21.95
N ASN A 48 21.03 -15.76 -21.43
CA ASN A 48 21.02 -17.21 -21.21
C ASN A 48 20.10 -18.02 -22.15
N SER A 49 19.23 -17.38 -22.95
CA SER A 49 18.11 -18.06 -23.62
C SER A 49 18.10 -17.93 -25.15
N ASN A 50 19.09 -18.54 -25.82
CA ASN A 50 19.12 -18.58 -27.29
C ASN A 50 18.14 -19.59 -27.95
N ASN A 51 17.21 -20.23 -27.21
CA ASN A 51 16.38 -21.33 -27.74
C ASN A 51 14.95 -21.41 -27.14
N VAL A 52 14.33 -20.31 -26.71
CA VAL A 52 12.97 -20.34 -26.15
C VAL A 52 11.95 -19.81 -27.16
N THR A 53 10.81 -20.50 -27.28
CA THR A 53 9.70 -20.12 -28.17
C THR A 53 8.94 -18.90 -27.63
N ASP A 54 8.49 -17.99 -28.50
CA ASP A 54 7.79 -16.75 -28.10
C ASP A 54 6.55 -16.99 -27.20
N GLU A 55 5.87 -18.12 -27.35
CA GLU A 55 4.72 -18.51 -26.51
C GLU A 55 5.11 -18.91 -25.07
N GLU A 56 6.26 -19.58 -24.89
CA GLU A 56 6.77 -19.93 -23.55
C GLU A 56 7.29 -18.69 -22.82
N LEU A 57 7.93 -17.78 -23.56
CA LEU A 57 8.38 -16.49 -23.05
C LEU A 57 7.19 -15.62 -22.59
N ALA A 58 6.10 -15.60 -23.36
CA ALA A 58 4.90 -14.85 -22.98
C ALA A 58 4.26 -15.39 -21.69
N LEU A 59 4.21 -16.71 -21.51
CA LEU A 59 3.66 -17.37 -20.32
C LEU A 59 4.52 -17.17 -19.07
N GLU A 60 5.84 -17.12 -19.23
CA GLU A 60 6.79 -16.87 -18.14
C GLU A 60 6.70 -15.42 -17.64
N TYR A 61 6.60 -14.45 -18.57
CA TYR A 61 6.61 -13.03 -18.24
C TYR A 61 5.23 -12.44 -17.90
N ASP A 62 4.11 -13.07 -18.27
CA ASP A 62 2.77 -12.53 -18.00
C ASP A 62 2.50 -12.44 -16.48
N ALA A 63 2.85 -13.49 -15.73
CA ALA A 63 2.69 -13.52 -14.27
C ALA A 63 3.50 -12.41 -13.58
N LEU A 64 4.74 -12.22 -14.04
CA LEU A 64 5.65 -11.18 -13.57
C LEU A 64 5.11 -9.78 -13.91
N LEU A 65 4.65 -9.57 -15.14
CA LEU A 65 4.07 -8.31 -15.59
C LEU A 65 2.85 -7.92 -14.74
N TRP A 66 1.91 -8.84 -14.52
CA TRP A 66 0.73 -8.59 -13.68
C TRP A 66 1.10 -8.31 -12.23
N ALA A 67 2.12 -9.00 -11.69
CA ALA A 67 2.62 -8.76 -10.35
C ALA A 67 3.12 -7.31 -10.20
N TYR A 68 4.02 -6.86 -11.09
CA TYR A 68 4.57 -5.50 -11.07
C TYR A 68 3.49 -4.43 -11.34
N ILE A 69 2.56 -4.66 -12.28
CA ILE A 69 1.43 -3.75 -12.53
C ILE A 69 0.58 -3.57 -11.27
N SER A 70 0.23 -4.66 -10.58
CA SER A 70 -0.55 -4.60 -9.34
C SER A 70 0.21 -3.84 -8.24
N MET A 71 1.52 -4.05 -8.13
CA MET A 71 2.36 -3.35 -7.16
C MET A 71 2.43 -1.84 -7.43
N ILE A 72 2.65 -1.45 -8.69
CA ILE A 72 2.64 -0.05 -9.13
C ILE A 72 1.28 0.58 -8.81
N PHE A 73 0.19 -0.09 -9.16
CA PHE A 73 -1.16 0.40 -8.89
C PHE A 73 -1.40 0.61 -7.40
N CYS A 74 -1.11 -0.39 -6.56
CA CYS A 74 -1.31 -0.30 -5.12
C CYS A 74 -0.47 0.82 -4.50
N SER A 75 0.80 0.95 -4.90
CA SER A 75 1.68 2.00 -4.40
C SER A 75 1.20 3.38 -4.84
N PHE A 76 0.93 3.57 -6.13
CA PHE A 76 0.50 4.85 -6.69
C PHE A 76 -0.81 5.34 -6.06
N VAL A 77 -1.84 4.49 -6.06
CA VAL A 77 -3.17 4.86 -5.54
C VAL A 77 -3.13 5.07 -4.03
N SER A 78 -2.38 4.24 -3.29
CA SER A 78 -2.23 4.46 -1.84
C SER A 78 -1.54 5.78 -1.51
N GLY A 79 -0.48 6.14 -2.25
CA GLY A 79 0.22 7.41 -2.12
C GLY A 79 -0.68 8.60 -2.43
N LEU A 80 -1.43 8.53 -3.53
CA LEU A 80 -2.37 9.58 -3.93
C LEU A 80 -3.46 9.80 -2.89
N CYS A 81 -4.09 8.72 -2.41
CA CYS A 81 -5.12 8.78 -1.38
C CYS A 81 -4.57 9.35 -0.06
N ALA A 82 -3.36 8.96 0.34
CA ALA A 82 -2.71 9.48 1.55
C ALA A 82 -2.44 10.99 1.46
N MET A 83 -1.87 11.44 0.34
CA MET A 83 -1.57 12.85 0.13
C MET A 83 -2.85 13.68 0.08
N TRP A 84 -3.90 13.22 -0.61
CA TRP A 84 -5.19 13.91 -0.63
C TRP A 84 -5.88 13.95 0.73
N ALA A 85 -5.82 12.86 1.51
CA ALA A 85 -6.40 12.80 2.85
C ALA A 85 -5.83 13.90 3.76
N VAL A 86 -4.53 14.21 3.63
CA VAL A 86 -3.87 15.22 4.49
C VAL A 86 -3.86 16.64 3.93
N THR A 87 -4.07 16.84 2.61
CA THR A 87 -3.95 18.15 1.94
C THR A 87 -5.27 18.81 1.59
N VAL A 88 -6.16 18.11 0.89
CA VAL A 88 -7.35 18.72 0.25
C VAL A 88 -8.56 18.71 1.17
N VAL A 89 -8.57 17.84 2.18
CA VAL A 89 -9.77 17.51 2.95
C VAL A 89 -9.68 17.91 4.44
N ARG A 90 -8.94 18.96 4.77
CA ARG A 90 -8.88 19.46 6.16
C ARG A 90 -10.23 19.93 6.72
N ASN A 91 -11.23 20.16 5.86
CA ASN A 91 -12.54 20.66 6.26
C ASN A 91 -13.65 19.60 6.25
N ASP A 92 -13.39 18.39 5.72
CA ASP A 92 -14.40 17.32 5.67
C ASP A 92 -13.82 16.00 6.21
N CYS A 93 -14.00 15.78 7.51
CA CYS A 93 -13.52 14.58 8.19
C CYS A 93 -14.01 13.27 7.53
N TYR A 94 -15.12 13.28 6.75
CA TYR A 94 -15.59 12.09 6.06
C TYR A 94 -14.60 11.60 5.00
N TRP A 95 -14.14 12.51 4.13
CA TRP A 95 -13.25 12.16 3.01
C TRP A 95 -11.82 11.88 3.49
N GLU A 96 -11.36 12.56 4.54
CA GLU A 96 -10.08 12.28 5.22
C GLU A 96 -10.03 10.82 5.70
N ILE A 97 -11.06 10.39 6.43
CA ILE A 97 -11.18 9.01 6.92
C ILE A 97 -11.31 8.03 5.76
N LYS A 98 -12.15 8.32 4.76
CA LYS A 98 -12.40 7.41 3.64
C LYS A 98 -11.13 7.18 2.81
N LEU A 99 -10.43 8.26 2.43
CA LEU A 99 -9.19 8.19 1.66
C LEU A 99 -8.06 7.55 2.48
N GLY A 100 -7.94 7.88 3.76
CA GLY A 100 -6.95 7.25 4.64
C GLY A 100 -7.18 5.74 4.80
N LYS A 101 -8.44 5.29 4.86
CA LYS A 101 -8.79 3.85 4.86
C LYS A 101 -8.39 3.16 3.57
N VAL A 102 -8.69 3.76 2.42
CA VAL A 102 -8.28 3.23 1.10
C VAL A 102 -6.76 3.13 1.01
N ALA A 103 -6.03 4.19 1.40
CA ALA A 103 -4.58 4.18 1.42
C ALA A 103 -4.01 3.08 2.33
N THR A 104 -4.57 2.92 3.53
CA THR A 104 -4.17 1.87 4.48
C THR A 104 -4.43 0.46 3.93
N PHE A 105 -5.59 0.26 3.30
CA PHE A 105 -5.95 -1.03 2.71
C PHE A 105 -4.99 -1.42 1.59
N LEU A 106 -4.72 -0.51 0.65
CA LEU A 106 -3.82 -0.75 -0.48
C LEU A 106 -2.36 -0.95 -0.03
N ALA A 107 -1.90 -0.21 0.98
CA ALA A 107 -0.57 -0.41 1.55
C ALA A 107 -0.41 -1.79 2.21
N LYS A 108 -1.45 -2.25 2.92
CA LYS A 108 -1.48 -3.62 3.48
C LYS A 108 -1.56 -4.67 2.38
N ALA A 109 -2.37 -4.44 1.34
CA ALA A 109 -2.46 -5.33 0.20
C ALA A 109 -1.10 -5.48 -0.48
N LEU A 110 -0.37 -4.38 -0.68
CA LEU A 110 0.99 -4.40 -1.24
C LEU A 110 1.96 -5.20 -0.37
N PHE A 111 1.90 -5.04 0.96
CA PHE A 111 2.70 -5.83 1.90
C PHE A 111 2.39 -7.34 1.81
N PHE A 112 1.10 -7.71 1.85
CA PHE A 112 0.69 -9.11 1.74
C PHE A 112 0.96 -9.72 0.37
N GLN A 113 0.85 -8.92 -0.70
CA GLN A 113 1.20 -9.33 -2.06
C GLN A 113 2.69 -9.71 -2.15
N ASN A 114 3.58 -8.94 -1.52
CA ASN A 114 5.01 -9.28 -1.46
C ASN A 114 5.28 -10.55 -0.66
N LEU A 115 4.60 -10.76 0.48
CA LEU A 115 4.67 -12.03 1.20
C LEU A 115 4.18 -13.20 0.34
N ALA A 116 3.06 -13.03 -0.37
CA ALA A 116 2.51 -14.04 -1.26
C ALA A 116 3.49 -14.42 -2.36
N PHE A 117 4.21 -13.46 -2.94
CA PHE A 117 5.25 -13.72 -3.95
C PHE A 117 6.46 -14.48 -3.38
N ILE A 118 6.90 -14.14 -2.16
CA ILE A 118 7.96 -14.89 -1.48
C ILE A 118 7.53 -16.34 -1.23
N PHE A 119 6.31 -16.56 -0.72
CA PHE A 119 5.78 -17.92 -0.51
C PHE A 119 5.57 -18.68 -1.82
N TYR A 120 5.14 -17.99 -2.87
CA TYR A 120 4.98 -18.55 -4.21
C TYR A 120 6.32 -19.06 -4.78
N ASN A 121 7.42 -18.32 -4.58
CA ASN A 121 8.75 -18.74 -5.06
C ASN A 121 9.41 -19.82 -4.19
N LEU A 122 9.16 -19.84 -2.88
CA LEU A 122 9.63 -20.92 -2.00
C LEU A 122 8.94 -22.26 -2.28
N ASP A 123 7.77 -22.22 -2.93
CA ASP A 123 6.91 -23.34 -3.29
C ASP A 123 6.79 -24.47 -2.23
N PRO A 124 6.48 -24.15 -0.95
CA PRO A 124 6.41 -25.15 0.10
C PRO A 124 5.23 -26.13 -0.07
N LEU A 125 4.33 -25.89 -1.02
CA LEU A 125 3.08 -26.62 -1.22
C LEU A 125 2.90 -27.11 -2.67
N GLU A 126 3.94 -27.05 -3.51
CA GLU A 126 3.93 -27.44 -4.93
C GLU A 126 2.81 -26.76 -5.76
N TRP A 127 2.45 -25.53 -5.37
CA TRP A 127 1.37 -24.75 -5.96
C TRP A 127 1.68 -24.24 -7.37
N ARG A 128 2.91 -24.40 -7.84
CA ARG A 128 3.28 -24.10 -9.23
C ARG A 128 2.63 -25.02 -10.27
N THR A 129 1.93 -26.08 -9.88
CA THR A 129 1.26 -26.99 -10.83
C THR A 129 -0.15 -26.51 -11.19
N LYS A 130 -0.34 -26.12 -12.45
CA LYS A 130 -1.68 -25.83 -13.00
C LYS A 130 -2.44 -27.15 -13.21
N GLY A 131 -3.38 -27.47 -12.30
CA GLY A 131 -4.34 -28.56 -12.50
C GLY A 131 -3.80 -30.00 -12.49
N GLY A 132 -2.61 -30.24 -11.94
CA GLY A 132 -2.01 -31.58 -11.89
C GLY A 132 -1.34 -32.04 -13.20
N LEU A 133 -1.19 -31.16 -14.19
CA LEU A 133 -0.34 -31.39 -15.37
C LEU A 133 0.77 -30.33 -15.42
N LEU A 134 1.94 -30.71 -15.91
CA LEU A 134 3.21 -29.98 -15.90
C LEU A 134 3.20 -28.68 -16.76
N GLU A 135 2.39 -27.68 -16.41
CA GLU A 135 2.61 -26.29 -16.84
C GLU A 135 2.90 -25.44 -15.59
N THR A 136 4.19 -25.15 -15.39
CA THR A 136 4.65 -24.26 -14.33
C THR A 136 4.46 -22.81 -14.77
N TRP A 137 3.68 -22.04 -14.01
CA TRP A 137 3.69 -20.58 -14.14
C TRP A 137 5.12 -20.05 -13.90
N GLY A 138 5.50 -18.97 -14.60
CA GLY A 138 6.80 -18.34 -14.48
C GLY A 138 7.13 -17.89 -13.05
N GLN A 139 8.43 -17.81 -12.74
CA GLN A 139 8.87 -17.34 -11.42
C GLN A 139 8.57 -15.85 -11.24
N ILE A 140 8.21 -15.43 -10.02
CA ILE A 140 8.01 -14.00 -9.72
C ILE A 140 9.23 -13.52 -8.94
N ASP A 141 10.37 -13.39 -9.59
CA ASP A 141 11.60 -12.97 -8.93
C ASP A 141 11.55 -11.47 -8.60
N LEU A 142 11.37 -11.17 -7.31
CA LEU A 142 11.44 -9.83 -6.78
C LEU A 142 12.89 -9.54 -6.39
N LEU A 143 13.45 -8.45 -6.90
CA LEU A 143 14.77 -8.03 -6.47
C LEU A 143 14.74 -7.58 -4.98
N PRO A 144 15.90 -7.63 -4.30
CA PRO A 144 16.00 -7.24 -2.90
C PRO A 144 15.53 -5.81 -2.61
N GLY A 145 15.63 -4.90 -3.59
CA GLY A 145 15.19 -3.50 -3.48
C GLY A 145 13.67 -3.39 -3.30
N THR A 146 12.90 -4.05 -4.15
CA THR A 146 11.44 -4.18 -4.00
C THR A 146 11.07 -4.84 -2.68
N CYS A 147 11.76 -5.91 -2.25
CA CYS A 147 11.47 -6.56 -0.98
C CYS A 147 11.68 -5.61 0.22
N LEU A 148 12.80 -4.89 0.27
CA LEU A 148 13.09 -3.92 1.33
C LEU A 148 12.07 -2.78 1.35
N TYR A 149 11.75 -2.23 0.18
CA TYR A 149 10.76 -1.16 0.04
C TYR A 149 9.37 -1.63 0.48
N CYS A 150 8.91 -2.77 -0.04
CA CYS A 150 7.57 -3.29 0.24
C CYS A 150 7.39 -3.80 1.66
N VAL A 151 8.42 -4.38 2.29
CA VAL A 151 8.29 -4.89 3.67
C VAL A 151 8.46 -3.77 4.68
N ALA A 152 9.56 -3.01 4.64
CA ALA A 152 9.86 -2.02 5.67
C ALA A 152 9.07 -0.72 5.49
N LEU A 153 9.06 -0.16 4.27
CA LEU A 153 8.43 1.15 4.04
C LEU A 153 6.92 1.05 4.04
N GLN A 154 6.32 0.01 3.42
CA GLN A 154 4.85 -0.13 3.42
C GLN A 154 4.31 -0.46 4.81
N TYR A 155 5.01 -1.27 5.60
CA TYR A 155 4.60 -1.53 6.98
C TYR A 155 4.57 -0.23 7.80
N TYR A 156 5.63 0.58 7.69
CA TYR A 156 5.69 1.87 8.37
C TYR A 156 4.60 2.83 7.87
N PHE A 157 4.44 2.97 6.56
CA PHE A 157 3.43 3.81 5.93
C PHE A 157 2.01 3.42 6.33
N ALA A 158 1.65 2.14 6.21
CA ALA A 158 0.33 1.63 6.57
C ALA A 158 0.01 1.90 8.05
N ARG A 159 1.00 1.77 8.93
CA ARG A 159 0.86 2.07 10.35
C ARG A 159 0.59 3.55 10.60
N GLN A 160 1.33 4.45 9.95
CA GLN A 160 1.17 5.89 10.15
C GLN A 160 -0.18 6.40 9.65
N ILE A 161 -0.65 5.93 8.49
CA ILE A 161 -1.98 6.31 8.00
C ILE A 161 -3.09 5.72 8.87
N ALA A 162 -2.95 4.47 9.32
CA ALA A 162 -3.94 3.86 10.21
C ALA A 162 -4.09 4.66 11.52
N LEU A 163 -2.98 5.10 12.11
CA LEU A 163 -2.99 5.95 13.30
C LEU A 163 -3.71 7.29 13.04
N PHE A 164 -3.37 7.94 11.92
CA PHE A 164 -4.04 9.17 11.48
C PHE A 164 -5.55 9.01 11.32
N VAL A 165 -6.00 7.93 10.65
CA VAL A 165 -7.42 7.63 10.48
C VAL A 165 -8.13 7.43 11.82
N MET A 166 -7.52 6.68 12.75
CA MET A 166 -8.11 6.44 14.06
C MET A 166 -8.28 7.75 14.86
N GLU A 167 -7.33 8.67 14.75
CA GLU A 167 -7.44 9.99 15.38
C GLU A 167 -8.57 10.82 14.76
N ALA A 168 -8.68 10.84 13.44
CA ALA A 168 -9.77 11.51 12.73
C ALA A 168 -11.16 10.94 13.14
N GLU A 169 -11.28 9.61 13.22
CA GLU A 169 -12.52 8.95 13.67
C GLU A 169 -12.89 9.32 15.13
N LYS A 170 -11.90 9.37 16.02
CA LYS A 170 -12.09 9.76 17.42
C LYS A 170 -12.59 11.20 17.53
N LEU A 171 -12.05 12.11 16.72
CA LEU A 171 -12.49 13.51 16.66
C LEU A 171 -13.95 13.63 16.18
N VAL A 172 -14.32 12.91 15.12
CA VAL A 172 -15.70 12.87 14.62
C VAL A 172 -16.66 12.38 15.70
N LYS A 173 -16.31 11.29 16.39
CA LYS A 173 -17.13 10.74 17.48
C LYS A 173 -17.30 11.72 18.63
N THR A 174 -16.22 12.40 19.02
CA THR A 174 -16.25 13.43 20.09
C THR A 174 -17.17 14.58 19.72
N ARG A 175 -17.12 15.07 18.48
CA ARG A 175 -18.03 16.14 18.00
C ARG A 175 -19.49 15.70 18.01
N GLN A 176 -19.78 14.47 17.57
CA GLN A 176 -21.14 13.92 17.61
C GLN A 176 -21.68 13.81 19.04
N ASP A 177 -20.86 13.40 20.00
CA ASP A 177 -21.25 13.29 21.40
C ASP A 177 -21.55 14.65 22.04
N ILE A 178 -20.78 15.70 21.68
CA ILE A 178 -21.05 17.08 22.12
C ILE A 178 -22.40 17.57 21.57
N VAL A 179 -22.66 17.35 20.28
CA VAL A 179 -23.94 17.76 19.66
C VAL A 179 -25.12 17.03 20.29
N LYS A 180 -25.00 15.71 20.52
CA LYS A 180 -26.04 14.92 21.20
C LYS A 180 -26.32 15.42 22.62
N LYS A 181 -25.28 15.75 23.39
CA LYS A 181 -25.44 16.35 24.73
C LYS A 181 -26.14 17.70 24.66
N ALA A 182 -25.76 18.57 23.72
CA ALA A 182 -26.40 19.87 23.54
C ALA A 182 -27.89 19.75 23.15
N GLN A 183 -28.23 18.81 22.26
CA GLN A 183 -29.62 18.53 21.88
C GLN A 183 -30.46 17.99 23.05
N ARG A 184 -29.91 17.07 23.85
CA ARG A 184 -30.59 16.57 25.06
C ARG A 184 -30.89 17.67 26.05
N ASN A 185 -29.90 18.54 26.32
CA ASN A 185 -30.07 19.67 27.24
C ASN A 185 -31.10 20.70 26.76
N ARG A 186 -31.28 20.85 25.44
CA ARG A 186 -32.34 21.71 24.87
C ARG A 186 -33.73 21.07 24.93
N ALA A 187 -33.83 19.75 24.89
CA ALA A 187 -35.11 19.03 24.95
C ALA A 187 -35.61 18.82 26.39
N SER A 188 -34.81 19.14 27.40
CA SER A 188 -35.14 19.00 28.83
C SER A 188 -35.39 20.33 29.55
N ASN A 189 -35.31 21.44 28.81
CA ASN A 189 -35.77 22.79 29.21
C ASN A 189 -37.03 23.14 28.44
#